data_AF-A0A0F9GA85-F1
#
_entry.id   AF-A0A0F9GA85-F1
#
_cell.length_a   1.000
_cell.length_b   1.000
_cell.length_c   1.000
_cell.angle_alpha   90.00
_cell.angle_beta   90.00
_cell.angle_gamma   90.00
#
_symmetry.space_group_name_H-M   'P 1'
#
loop_
_entity.id
_entity.type
_entity.pdbx_description
1 polymer ?
#
loop_
_entity_poly.entity_id
_entity_poly.type
_entity_poly.pdbx_seq_one_letter_code
_entity_poly.pdbx_strand_id
1 'polypeptide(L)' 'MGLWYAEGKYVEKDLAEAVKWLRKSAEAGFVPAMYNLADAYERGLGVEKDVAEAAKWSKAAEARKEGARSP' A
#
# COMPACT_ATOMS: atom_id res chain seq x y z
N MET A 1 -25.87 -8.62 24.39
CA MET A 1 -26.16 -7.89 23.14
C MET A 1 -25.03 -6.91 22.90
N GLY A 2 -24.13 -7.17 21.95
CA GLY A 2 -23.00 -6.26 21.66
C GLY A 2 -22.17 -6.70 20.46
N LEU A 3 -22.82 -7.22 19.42
CA LEU A 3 -22.18 -8.06 18.40
C LEU A 3 -21.86 -7.38 17.05
N TRP A 4 -22.07 -6.08 16.85
CA TRP A 4 -22.10 -5.56 15.46
C TRP A 4 -21.38 -4.24 15.15
N TYR A 5 -20.56 -3.71 16.06
CA TYR A 5 -19.79 -2.47 15.78
C TYR A 5 -18.28 -2.68 15.57
N ALA A 6 -17.80 -3.92 15.61
CA ALA A 6 -16.38 -4.21 15.51
C ALA A 6 -15.90 -4.42 14.06
N GLU A 7 -16.74 -4.88 13.14
CA GLU A 7 -16.27 -5.31 11.80
C GLU A 7 -15.63 -4.18 10.99
N GLY A 8 -16.22 -2.98 10.94
CA GLY A 8 -15.62 -1.84 10.22
C GLY A 8 -14.27 -1.42 10.80
N LYS A 9 -14.16 -1.37 12.14
CA LYS A 9 -12.91 -1.04 12.84
C LYS A 9 -11.86 -2.14 12.73
N TYR A 10 -12.26 -3.40 12.64
CA TYR A 10 -11.34 -4.52 12.46
C TYR A 10 -10.73 -4.47 11.06
N VAL A 11 -11.57 -4.29 10.03
CA VAL A 11 -11.13 -4.17 8.64
C VAL A 11 -10.19 -2.98 8.45
N GLU A 12 -10.50 -1.80 9.01
CA GLU A 12 -9.59 -0.64 8.96
C GLU A 12 -8.23 -0.92 9.63
N LYS A 13 -8.23 -1.67 10.74
CA LYS A 13 -7.01 -2.04 11.46
C LYS A 13 -6.15 -3.03 10.68
N ASP A 14 -6.77 -4.01 10.05
CA ASP A 14 -6.10 -4.97 9.16
C ASP A 14 -5.54 -4.28 7.91
N LEU A 15 -6.26 -3.31 7.34
CA LEU A 15 -5.76 -2.50 6.22
C LEU A 15 -4.53 -1.68 6.61
N ALA A 16 -4.53 -1.06 7.79
CA ALA A 16 -3.38 -0.30 8.27
C ALA A 16 -2.14 -1.21 8.46
N GLU A 17 -2.34 -2.44 8.93
CA GLU A 17 -1.27 -3.42 9.06
C GLU A 17 -0.79 -3.91 7.68
N ALA A 18 -1.71 -4.15 6.74
CA ALA A 18 -1.39 -4.52 5.36
C ALA A 18 -0.52 -3.46 4.69
N VAL A 19 -0.83 -2.16 4.87
CA VAL A 19 0.00 -1.07 4.33
C VAL A 19 1.42 -1.09 4.91
N LYS A 20 1.60 -1.40 6.20
CA LYS A 20 2.94 -1.56 6.78
C LYS A 20 3.73 -2.70 6.12
N TRP A 21 3.10 -3.84 5.89
CA TRP A 21 3.73 -4.99 5.21
C TRP A 21 4.06 -4.70 3.75
N LEU A 22 3.15 -4.02 3.05
CA LEU A 22 3.36 -3.54 1.69
C LEU A 22 4.55 -2.58 1.63
N ARG A 23 4.67 -1.64 2.59
CA ARG A 23 5.78 -0.69 2.64
C ARG A 23 7.12 -1.40 2.80
N LYS A 24 7.18 -2.37 3.73
CA LYS A 24 8.39 -3.18 3.94
C LYS A 24 8.78 -3.96 2.68
N SER A 25 7.80 -4.48 1.95
CA SER A 25 8.02 -5.20 0.69
C SER A 25 8.44 -4.24 -0.43
N ALA A 26 7.83 -3.06 -0.51
CA ALA A 26 8.19 -2.00 -1.44
C ALA A 26 9.65 -1.55 -1.20
N GLU A 27 10.07 -1.36 0.05
CA GLU A 27 11.46 -1.06 0.40
C GLU A 27 12.42 -2.20 0.04
N ALA A 28 11.96 -3.46 0.08
CA ALA A 28 12.71 -4.61 -0.41
C ALA A 28 12.79 -4.70 -1.95
N GLY A 29 12.16 -3.78 -2.68
CA GLY A 29 12.17 -3.74 -4.14
C GLY A 29 11.05 -4.54 -4.81
N PHE A 30 10.03 -5.00 -4.06
CA PHE A 30 8.87 -5.64 -4.67
C PHE A 30 7.99 -4.60 -5.38
N VAL A 31 8.08 -4.57 -6.71
CA VAL A 31 7.21 -3.80 -7.61
C VAL A 31 5.71 -3.95 -7.30
N PRO A 32 5.13 -5.17 -7.14
CA PRO A 32 3.70 -5.28 -6.87
C PRO A 32 3.31 -4.70 -5.51
N ALA A 33 4.21 -4.70 -4.53
CA ALA A 33 3.96 -4.07 -3.24
C ALA A 33 3.93 -2.55 -3.34
N MET A 34 4.80 -1.95 -4.17
CA MET A 34 4.80 -0.50 -4.44
C MET A 34 3.49 -0.04 -5.10
N TYR A 35 2.95 -0.80 -6.07
CA TYR A 35 1.66 -0.48 -6.70
C TYR A 35 0.50 -0.58 -5.72
N ASN A 36 0.44 -1.64 -4.90
CA ASN A 36 -0.59 -1.78 -3.88
C ASN A 36 -0.49 -0.68 -2.80
N LEU A 37 0.73 -0.24 -2.48
CA LEU A 37 0.94 0.89 -1.57
C LEU A 37 0.43 2.20 -2.16
N ALA A 38 0.68 2.43 -3.45
CA ALA A 38 0.18 3.59 -4.17
C ALA A 38 -1.36 3.62 -4.16
N ASP A 39 -2.01 2.50 -4.49
CA ASP A 39 -3.48 2.41 -4.44
C ASP A 39 -4.03 2.66 -3.03
N ALA A 40 -3.37 2.13 -2.00
CA ALA A 40 -3.76 2.36 -0.61
C ALA A 40 -3.70 3.86 -0.24
N TYR A 41 -2.65 4.57 -0.67
CA TYR A 41 -2.53 6.02 -0.47
C TYR A 41 -3.52 6.83 -1.33
N GLU A 42 -3.85 6.41 -2.56
CA GLU A 42 -4.87 7.10 -3.38
C GLU A 42 -6.28 6.98 -2.80
N ARG A 43 -6.58 5.81 -2.22
CA ARG A 43 -7.91 5.47 -1.71
C ARG A 43 -8.06 5.74 -0.22
N GLY A 44 -6.97 5.99 0.50
CA GLY A 44 -6.96 6.15 1.95
C GLY A 44 -7.27 4.85 2.70
N LEU A 45 -6.82 3.70 2.19
CA LEU A 45 -7.10 2.39 2.76
C LEU A 45 -6.05 2.03 3.81
N GLY A 46 -6.40 2.15 5.09
CA GLY A 46 -5.49 1.85 6.20
C GLY A 46 -4.39 2.91 6.41
N VAL A 47 -4.35 3.95 5.57
CA VAL A 47 -3.50 5.13 5.71
C VAL A 47 -4.29 6.37 5.32
N GLU A 48 -3.80 7.53 5.74
CA GLU A 48 -4.35 8.80 5.25
C GLU A 48 -4.16 8.90 3.74
N LYS A 49 -5.20 9.39 3.06
CA LYS A 49 -5.17 9.57 1.62
C LYS A 49 -4.10 10.60 1.25
N ASP A 50 -3.08 10.16 0.52
CA ASP A 50 -1.99 11.00 0.04
C ASP A 50 -1.64 10.68 -1.42
N VAL A 51 -2.15 11.51 -2.32
CA VAL A 51 -1.94 11.34 -3.76
C VAL A 51 -0.48 11.61 -4.15
N ALA A 52 0.23 12.46 -3.40
CA ALA A 52 1.63 12.77 -3.67
C ALA A 52 2.52 11.57 -3.34
N GLU A 53 2.28 10.94 -2.18
CA GLU A 53 2.98 9.73 -1.75
C GLU A 53 2.63 8.55 -2.67
N ALA A 54 1.38 8.42 -3.10
CA ALA A 54 0.98 7.42 -4.09
C ALA A 54 1.74 7.54 -5.42
N ALA A 55 1.79 8.76 -5.98
CA ALA A 55 2.51 9.02 -7.23
C ALA A 55 4.01 8.72 -7.11
N LYS A 56 4.60 8.97 -5.94
CA LYS A 56 6.00 8.65 -5.63
C LYS A 56 6.24 7.14 -5.61
N TRP A 57 5.37 6.36 -4.97
CA TRP A 57 5.48 4.89 -4.95
C TRP A 57 5.24 4.27 -6.33
N SER A 58 4.29 4.80 -7.11
CA SER A 58 4.04 4.37 -8.49
C SER A 58 5.27 4.59 -9.38
N LYS A 59 5.88 5.79 -9.34
CA LYS A 59 7.14 6.07 -10.07
C LYS A 59 8.29 5.17 -9.63
N ALA A 60 8.40 4.89 -8.33
CA ALA A 60 9.41 3.96 -7.81
C ALA A 60 9.19 2.54 -8.36
N ALA A 61 7.94 2.10 -8.49
CA ALA A 61 7.57 0.81 -9.06
C ALA A 61 7.98 0.70 -10.53
N GLU A 62 7.73 1.74 -11.32
CA GLU A 62 8.13 1.80 -12.73
C GLU A 62 9.65 1.74 -12.89
N ALA A 63 10.39 2.53 -12.10
CA ALA A 63 11.86 2.52 -12.12
C ALA A 63 12.43 1.14 -11.72
N ARG A 64 11.79 0.42 -10.80
CA ARG A 64 12.21 -0.92 -10.39
C ARG A 64 11.86 -2.00 -11.41
N LYS A 65 10.71 -1.88 -12.07
CA LYS A 65 10.31 -2.76 -13.19
C LYS A 65 11.28 -2.64 -14.36
N GLU A 66 11.76 -1.43 -14.64
CA GLU A 66 12.74 -1.18 -15.69
C GLU A 66 14.12 -1.73 -15.35
N GLY A 67 14.55 -1.62 -14.09
CA GLY A 67 15.78 -2.24 -13.60
C GLY A 67 15.77 -3.78 -13.64
N ALA A 68 14.60 -4.41 -13.50
CA ALA A 68 14.44 -5.87 -13.59
C ALA A 68 14.22 -6.37 -15.04
N ARG A 69 14.08 -5.46 -16.02
CA ARG A 69 13.80 -5.78 -17.43
C ARG A 69 15.03 -5.64 -18.35
N SER A 70 16.22 -5.39 -17.80
CA SER A 70 17.46 -5.52 -18.58
C SER A 70 17.99 -6.96 -18.54
N PRO A 71 18.49 -7.48 -19.68
CA PRO A 71 18.51 -8.90 -20.06
C PRO A 71 19.45 -9.81 -19.27
#